data_AF-C5M088-F1
#
_entry.id   AF-C5M088-F1
#
_cell.length_a   1.000
_cell.length_b   1.000
_cell.length_c   1.000
_cell.angle_alpha   90.00
_cell.angle_beta   90.00
_cell.angle_gamma   90.00
#
_symmetry.space_group_name_H-M   'P 1'
#
loop_
_entity.id
_entity.type
_entity.pdbx_description
1 polymer ?
#
loop_
_entity_poly.entity_id
_entity_poly.type
_entity_poly.pdbx_seq_one_letter_code
_entity_poly.pdbx_strand_id
1 'polypeptide(L)'
;MRKLILDTIAGRRVSSIVACILVLLLLEYITCRFILARVSYTEIDWKAYMQEVEGWLVDGDTNYYHLKGDTGPLVYPAAFLYLYAILRWIAGGDGTDIPAAQQVFLWLYLVTVAIVLVCLAYAGRKKSVPLVYYALVCFSRRTHSIFLLRLFNDAWCVALVHLSVLLMVVLGYRRLGCVVYSLAVGVKMNAFLWAPGIFVFLLGPGGLTWQRAFSTLCFVAVWCGIPQILIGLPFLTTHPLPYLHKSFELSRVFFYKWTVNFKFLPEDIFVSRELGILLLITTIMLWAWFAHRRWLPTWLLQDPLLVLYSSNFIGIAMSRTIHYQFYC
;
A
#
# COMPACT_ATOMS: atom_id res chain seq x y z
N MET A 1 24.87 10.20 -5.39
CA MET A 1 23.87 11.24 -5.05
C MET A 1 24.04 12.49 -5.91
N ARG A 2 25.19 13.17 -5.86
CA ARG A 2 25.46 14.35 -6.71
C ARG A 2 25.37 14.08 -8.21
N LYS A 3 25.98 13.01 -8.74
CA LYS A 3 26.03 12.74 -10.19
C LYS A 3 24.66 12.40 -10.81
N LEU A 4 23.81 11.62 -10.14
CA LEU A 4 22.46 11.33 -10.65
C LEU A 4 21.52 12.54 -10.57
N ILE A 5 21.69 13.41 -9.58
CA ILE A 5 20.89 14.66 -9.48
C ILE A 5 21.46 15.72 -10.44
N LEU A 6 22.79 15.84 -10.58
CA LEU A 6 23.47 16.81 -11.46
C LEU A 6 23.39 16.45 -12.94
N ASP A 7 23.53 15.17 -13.32
CA ASP A 7 23.38 14.73 -14.72
C ASP A 7 21.90 14.82 -15.17
N THR A 8 20.98 14.76 -14.21
CA THR A 8 19.54 14.98 -14.40
C THR A 8 19.24 16.49 -14.55
N ILE A 9 20.00 17.38 -13.90
CA ILE A 9 19.85 18.85 -14.03
C ILE A 9 20.35 19.42 -15.38
N ALA A 10 21.22 18.71 -16.11
CA ALA A 10 21.84 19.22 -17.35
C ALA A 10 20.97 19.14 -18.63
N GLY A 11 19.79 18.49 -18.58
CA GLY A 11 18.90 18.36 -19.73
C GLY A 11 17.64 19.24 -19.63
N ARG A 12 17.38 20.12 -20.62
CA ARG A 12 16.18 21.00 -20.68
C ARG A 12 14.86 20.25 -20.41
N ARG A 13 14.77 18.98 -20.82
CA ARG A 13 13.59 18.12 -20.64
C ARG A 13 13.34 17.72 -19.19
N VAL A 14 14.39 17.51 -18.40
CA VAL A 14 14.26 17.10 -17.00
C VAL A 14 13.86 18.28 -16.12
N SER A 15 14.46 19.45 -16.36
CA SER A 15 14.06 20.70 -15.68
C SER A 15 12.56 20.96 -15.84
N SER A 16 12.01 20.69 -17.04
CA SER A 16 10.59 20.80 -17.33
C SER A 16 9.72 19.81 -16.56
N ILE A 17 10.17 18.55 -16.38
CA ILE A 17 9.43 17.53 -15.62
C ILE A 17 9.44 17.87 -14.12
N VAL A 18 10.59 18.28 -13.58
CA VAL A 18 10.68 18.68 -12.17
C VAL A 18 9.79 19.89 -11.90
N ALA A 19 9.83 20.91 -12.76
CA ALA A 19 8.93 22.06 -12.67
C ALA A 19 7.45 21.63 -12.73
N CYS A 20 7.10 20.72 -13.64
CA CYS A 20 5.74 20.17 -13.73
C CYS A 20 5.31 19.47 -12.43
N ILE A 21 6.16 18.62 -11.85
CA ILE A 21 5.87 17.94 -10.57
C ILE A 21 5.65 18.96 -9.45
N LEU A 22 6.52 19.98 -9.33
CA LEU A 22 6.39 21.00 -8.29
C LEU A 22 5.11 21.82 -8.44
N VAL A 23 4.74 22.18 -9.67
CA VAL A 23 3.47 22.88 -9.96
C VAL A 23 2.28 22.00 -9.59
N LEU A 24 2.29 20.72 -9.99
CA LEU A 24 1.22 19.78 -9.65
C LEU A 24 1.08 19.60 -8.13
N LEU A 25 2.18 19.47 -7.38
CA LEU A 25 2.13 19.35 -5.92
C LEU A 25 1.61 20.63 -5.24
N LEU A 26 1.93 21.81 -5.77
CA LEU A 26 1.38 23.07 -5.28
C LEU A 26 -0.14 23.14 -5.53
N LEU A 27 -0.58 22.79 -6.75
CA LEU A 27 -2.00 22.73 -7.10
C LEU A 27 -2.75 21.71 -6.24
N GLU A 28 -2.15 20.55 -5.97
CA GLU A 28 -2.70 19.55 -5.06
C GLU A 28 -2.77 20.04 -3.62
N TYR A 29 -1.75 20.73 -3.12
CA TYR A 29 -1.82 21.35 -1.79
C TYR A 29 -3.00 22.32 -1.69
N ILE A 30 -3.16 23.22 -2.67
CA ILE A 30 -4.27 24.17 -2.73
C ILE A 30 -5.61 23.43 -2.79
N THR A 31 -5.71 22.39 -3.62
CA THR A 31 -6.91 21.57 -3.77
C THR A 31 -7.27 20.85 -2.48
N CYS A 32 -6.30 20.22 -1.79
CA CYS A 32 -6.50 19.57 -0.50
C CYS A 32 -6.97 20.57 0.56
N ARG A 33 -6.36 21.76 0.65
CA ARG A 33 -6.78 22.82 1.58
C ARG A 33 -8.20 23.31 1.28
N PHE A 34 -8.54 23.46 0.00
CA PHE A 34 -9.90 23.81 -0.42
C PHE A 34 -10.91 22.72 -0.03
N ILE A 35 -10.59 21.44 -0.26
CA ILE A 35 -11.44 20.31 0.13
C ILE A 35 -11.67 20.30 1.64
N LEU A 36 -10.61 20.40 2.46
CA LEU A 36 -10.73 20.42 3.91
C LEU A 36 -11.54 21.61 4.43
N ALA A 37 -11.50 22.76 3.74
CA ALA A 37 -12.27 23.94 4.10
C ALA A 37 -13.75 23.88 3.66
N ARG A 38 -14.09 23.06 2.66
CA ARG A 38 -15.41 23.09 1.99
C ARG A 38 -16.21 21.80 2.11
N VAL A 39 -15.58 20.69 2.47
CA VAL A 39 -16.21 19.37 2.54
C VAL A 39 -16.06 18.83 3.94
N SER A 40 -17.18 18.47 4.55
CA SER A 40 -17.20 17.90 5.90
C SER A 40 -16.50 16.55 5.95
N TYR A 41 -15.79 16.33 7.06
CA TYR A 41 -15.28 15.02 7.43
C TYR A 41 -16.42 13.98 7.48
N THR A 42 -16.14 12.77 7.00
CA THR A 42 -17.09 11.66 7.00
C THR A 42 -16.51 10.51 7.82
N GLU A 43 -16.99 10.38 9.05
CA GLU A 43 -16.61 9.29 9.94
C GLU A 43 -17.06 7.94 9.38
N ILE A 44 -16.12 7.00 9.29
CA ILE A 44 -16.40 5.62 8.90
C ILE A 44 -15.61 4.67 9.79
N ASP A 45 -14.28 4.75 9.75
CA ASP A 45 -13.40 3.79 10.45
C ASP A 45 -12.48 4.44 11.49
N TRP A 46 -12.31 5.77 11.53
CA TRP A 46 -11.34 6.42 12.40
C TRP A 46 -11.63 6.16 13.89
N LYS A 47 -12.89 6.30 14.31
CA LYS A 47 -13.30 5.99 15.69
C LYS A 47 -13.05 4.52 16.04
N ALA A 48 -13.35 3.61 15.11
CA ALA A 48 -13.09 2.19 15.32
C ALA A 48 -11.58 1.92 15.45
N TYR A 49 -10.74 2.59 14.65
CA TYR A 49 -9.29 2.49 14.80
C TYR A 49 -8.81 2.98 16.18
N MET A 50 -9.38 4.08 16.70
CA MET A 50 -9.03 4.57 18.04
C MET A 50 -9.42 3.57 19.13
N GLN A 51 -10.61 2.96 19.03
CA GLN A 51 -11.09 1.93 19.96
C GLN A 51 -10.22 0.66 19.93
N GLU A 52 -9.86 0.18 18.73
CA GLU A 52 -8.96 -0.96 18.56
C GLU A 52 -7.59 -0.72 19.19
N VAL A 53 -7.06 0.50 19.03
CA VAL A 53 -5.77 0.92 19.61
C VAL A 53 -5.88 1.10 21.11
N GLU A 54 -6.99 1.63 21.62
CA GLU A 54 -7.22 1.82 23.05
C GLU A 54 -7.20 0.50 23.82
N GLY A 55 -7.84 -0.55 23.28
CA GLY A 55 -7.79 -1.89 23.90
C GLY A 55 -6.36 -2.44 24.05
N TRP A 56 -5.46 -2.12 23.13
CA TRP A 56 -4.05 -2.52 23.26
C TRP A 56 -3.23 -1.56 24.13
N LEU A 57 -3.37 -0.25 23.90
CA LEU A 57 -2.50 0.78 24.47
C LEU A 57 -2.87 1.13 25.92
N VAL A 58 -4.16 1.17 26.25
CA VAL A 58 -4.69 1.58 27.55
C VAL A 58 -5.02 0.37 28.40
N ASP A 59 -5.74 -0.60 27.85
CA ASP A 59 -6.15 -1.80 28.61
C ASP A 59 -5.03 -2.86 28.66
N GLY A 60 -4.01 -2.74 27.83
CA GLY A 60 -2.88 -3.67 27.77
C GLY A 60 -3.23 -5.02 27.14
N ASP A 61 -4.34 -5.13 26.39
CA ASP A 61 -4.78 -6.39 25.81
C ASP A 61 -3.95 -6.75 24.58
N THR A 62 -3.26 -7.90 24.66
CA THR A 62 -2.49 -8.47 23.54
C THR A 62 -3.23 -9.61 22.85
N ASN A 63 -4.45 -9.94 23.25
CA ASN A 63 -5.29 -10.94 22.62
C ASN A 63 -6.12 -10.31 21.48
N TYR A 64 -5.69 -10.57 20.24
CA TYR A 64 -6.37 -10.09 19.04
C TYR A 64 -7.84 -10.52 18.88
N TYR A 65 -8.33 -11.51 19.65
CA TYR A 65 -9.75 -11.83 19.66
C TYR A 65 -10.61 -10.83 20.44
N HIS A 66 -10.01 -10.04 21.31
CA HIS A 66 -10.70 -9.03 22.11
C HIS A 66 -10.63 -7.63 21.46
N LEU A 67 -9.57 -7.35 20.72
CA LEU A 67 -9.36 -6.07 20.04
C LEU A 67 -10.41 -5.86 18.94
N LYS A 68 -11.29 -4.87 19.12
CA LYS A 68 -12.38 -4.52 18.21
C LYS A 68 -12.80 -3.07 18.38
N GLY A 69 -13.39 -2.49 17.32
CA GLY A 69 -14.10 -1.22 17.37
C GLY A 69 -15.54 -1.38 16.88
N ASP A 70 -16.22 -0.25 16.71
CA ASP A 70 -17.62 -0.19 16.27
C ASP A 70 -17.85 -0.81 14.88
N THR A 71 -16.80 -0.90 14.05
CA THR A 71 -16.85 -1.49 12.70
C THR A 71 -16.45 -2.97 12.67
N GLY A 72 -16.14 -3.57 13.81
CA GLY A 72 -15.85 -5.00 13.95
C GLY A 72 -14.50 -5.30 14.61
N PRO A 73 -14.02 -6.55 14.52
CA PRO A 73 -12.75 -6.95 15.10
C PRO A 73 -11.55 -6.34 14.35
N LEU A 74 -10.45 -6.14 15.08
CA LEU A 74 -9.16 -5.78 14.51
C LEU A 74 -8.69 -6.89 13.55
N VAL A 75 -8.50 -6.51 12.29
CA VAL A 75 -8.00 -7.41 11.23
C VAL A 75 -6.73 -6.89 10.55
N TYR A 76 -6.02 -5.99 11.23
CA TYR A 76 -4.76 -5.42 10.76
C TYR A 76 -3.61 -5.97 11.61
N PRO A 77 -2.42 -6.22 11.03
CA PRO A 77 -1.30 -6.68 11.83
C PRO A 77 -0.75 -5.59 12.75
N ALA A 78 0.20 -5.96 13.61
CA ALA A 78 0.61 -5.12 14.73
C ALA A 78 1.20 -3.75 14.36
N ALA A 79 1.72 -3.55 13.13
CA ALA A 79 2.22 -2.23 12.75
C ALA A 79 1.11 -1.18 12.70
N PHE A 80 -0.14 -1.60 12.44
CA PHE A 80 -1.32 -0.75 12.56
C PHE A 80 -1.47 -0.18 13.98
N LEU A 81 -1.38 -1.01 15.02
CA LEU A 81 -1.55 -0.57 16.41
C LEU A 81 -0.50 0.49 16.80
N TYR A 82 0.76 0.26 16.46
CA TYR A 82 1.84 1.22 16.74
C TYR A 82 1.65 2.53 15.97
N LEU A 83 1.31 2.43 14.68
CA LEU A 83 1.08 3.60 13.85
C LEU A 83 -0.08 4.44 14.40
N TYR A 84 -1.23 3.82 14.66
CA TYR A 84 -2.41 4.54 15.11
C TYR A 84 -2.33 4.99 16.57
N ALA A 85 -1.48 4.39 17.41
CA ALA A 85 -1.14 4.97 18.71
C ALA A 85 -0.42 6.33 18.57
N ILE A 86 0.51 6.45 17.62
CA ILE A 86 1.17 7.73 17.31
C ILE A 86 0.14 8.73 16.76
N LEU A 87 -0.74 8.30 15.87
CA LEU A 87 -1.78 9.17 15.31
C LEU A 87 -2.79 9.63 16.36
N ARG A 88 -3.21 8.74 17.26
CA ARG A 88 -4.06 9.04 18.42
C ARG A 88 -3.41 10.11 19.31
N TRP A 89 -2.11 9.98 19.56
CA TRP A 89 -1.36 10.97 20.32
C TRP A 89 -1.32 12.34 19.64
N ILE A 90 -1.06 12.39 18.32
CA ILE A 90 -1.08 13.65 17.54
C ILE A 90 -2.48 14.27 17.54
N ALA A 91 -3.53 13.46 17.44
CA ALA A 91 -4.91 13.88 17.37
C ALA A 91 -5.55 14.09 18.76
N GLY A 92 -4.85 14.81 19.64
CA GLY A 92 -5.38 15.23 20.95
C GLY A 92 -5.19 14.21 22.08
N GLY A 93 -4.38 13.16 21.87
CA GLY A 93 -4.12 12.12 22.88
C GLY A 93 -5.12 10.97 22.83
N ASP A 94 -6.39 11.25 22.54
CA ASP A 94 -7.49 10.28 22.45
C ASP A 94 -8.03 10.05 21.03
N GLY A 95 -7.52 10.80 20.04
CA GLY A 95 -7.97 10.71 18.66
C GLY A 95 -9.16 11.61 18.30
N THR A 96 -9.57 12.52 19.19
CA THR A 96 -10.73 13.39 18.95
C THR A 96 -10.42 14.65 18.15
N ASP A 97 -9.15 15.09 18.06
CA ASP A 97 -8.74 16.22 17.23
C ASP A 97 -8.65 15.81 15.75
N ILE A 98 -9.82 15.73 15.10
CA ILE A 98 -9.94 15.38 13.68
C ILE A 98 -9.19 16.38 12.78
N PRO A 99 -9.24 17.72 12.97
CA PRO A 99 -8.43 18.64 12.20
C PRO A 99 -6.93 18.33 12.23
N ALA A 100 -6.37 17.98 13.39
CA ALA A 100 -4.98 17.56 13.49
C ALA A 100 -4.70 16.29 12.68
N ALA A 101 -5.57 15.27 12.79
CA ALA A 101 -5.46 14.05 12.00
C ALA A 101 -5.54 14.33 10.48
N GLN A 102 -6.49 15.15 10.04
CA GLN A 102 -6.64 15.57 8.63
C GLN A 102 -5.40 16.27 8.11
N GLN A 103 -4.70 17.05 8.95
CA GLN A 103 -3.45 17.70 8.55
C GLN A 103 -2.32 16.69 8.32
N VAL A 104 -2.24 15.63 9.13
CA VAL A 104 -1.29 14.53 8.92
C VAL A 104 -1.60 13.81 7.61
N PHE A 105 -2.86 13.46 7.37
CA PHE A 105 -3.28 12.76 6.15
C PHE A 105 -3.14 13.62 4.88
N LEU A 106 -3.27 14.94 4.98
CA LEU A 106 -2.96 15.86 3.87
C LEU A 106 -1.48 15.75 3.47
N TRP A 107 -0.57 15.80 4.44
CA TRP A 107 0.86 15.67 4.15
C TRP A 107 1.21 14.27 3.64
N LEU A 108 0.60 13.23 4.21
CA LEU A 108 0.73 11.86 3.72
C LEU A 108 0.28 11.73 2.26
N TYR A 109 -0.83 12.36 1.89
CA TYR A 109 -1.32 12.41 0.50
C TYR A 109 -0.29 13.06 -0.43
N LEU A 110 0.20 14.25 -0.08
CA LEU A 110 1.16 14.99 -0.92
C LEU A 110 2.48 14.25 -1.08
N VAL A 111 2.98 13.63 0.00
CA VAL A 111 4.18 12.77 -0.07
C VAL A 111 3.93 11.57 -0.98
N THR A 112 2.77 10.93 -0.87
CA THR A 112 2.41 9.77 -1.71
C THR A 112 2.36 10.16 -3.18
N VAL A 113 1.66 11.26 -3.52
CA VAL A 113 1.60 11.80 -4.89
C VAL A 113 2.99 12.15 -5.41
N ALA A 114 3.83 12.81 -4.60
CA ALA A 114 5.20 13.14 -4.98
C ALA A 114 6.02 11.89 -5.33
N ILE A 115 5.90 10.83 -4.52
CA ILE A 115 6.59 9.56 -4.76
C ILE A 115 6.11 8.92 -6.08
N VAL A 116 4.80 8.90 -6.32
CA VAL A 116 4.21 8.35 -7.56
C VAL A 116 4.70 9.12 -8.78
N LEU A 117 4.68 10.46 -8.73
CA LEU A 117 5.16 11.31 -9.82
C LEU A 117 6.67 11.11 -10.09
N VAL A 118 7.48 10.91 -9.05
CA VAL A 118 8.91 10.56 -9.20
C VAL A 118 9.08 9.18 -9.83
N CYS A 119 8.29 8.19 -9.44
CA CYS A 119 8.29 6.86 -10.09
C CYS A 119 7.90 6.97 -11.57
N LEU A 120 6.90 7.79 -11.90
CA LEU A 120 6.47 8.04 -13.28
C LEU A 120 7.58 8.72 -14.10
N ALA A 121 8.27 9.70 -13.52
CA ALA A 121 9.45 10.33 -14.13
C ALA A 121 10.60 9.35 -14.33
N TYR A 122 10.82 8.43 -13.38
CA TYR A 122 11.82 7.38 -13.52
C TYR A 122 11.51 6.45 -14.70
N ALA A 123 10.26 6.02 -14.87
CA ALA A 123 9.80 5.25 -16.03
C ALA A 123 9.97 6.05 -17.35
N GLY A 124 9.66 7.35 -17.28
CA GLY A 124 9.80 8.34 -18.34
C GLY A 124 11.19 8.45 -18.99
N ARG A 125 12.24 8.02 -18.29
CA ARG A 125 13.63 8.06 -18.81
C ARG A 125 13.89 7.10 -19.96
N LYS A 126 13.17 5.96 -19.99
CA LYS A 126 13.34 4.93 -21.03
C LYS A 126 12.31 5.07 -22.13
N LYS A 127 11.08 5.45 -21.78
CA LYS A 127 10.01 5.74 -22.72
C LYS A 127 9.35 7.03 -22.27
N SER A 128 9.29 8.02 -23.14
CA SER A 128 8.68 9.30 -22.81
C SER A 128 7.25 9.11 -22.32
N VAL A 129 6.97 9.52 -21.08
CA VAL A 129 5.63 9.55 -20.53
C VAL A 129 5.00 10.91 -20.85
N PRO A 130 3.85 10.96 -21.53
CA PRO A 130 3.12 12.21 -21.76
C PRO A 130 2.74 12.93 -20.47
N LEU A 131 2.78 14.27 -20.47
CA LEU A 131 2.47 15.12 -19.30
C LEU A 131 1.05 14.88 -18.76
N VAL A 132 0.11 14.47 -19.61
CA VAL A 132 -1.26 14.13 -19.18
C VAL A 132 -1.28 13.05 -18.09
N TYR A 133 -0.37 12.08 -18.12
CA TYR A 133 -0.32 11.04 -17.09
C TYR A 133 0.10 11.58 -15.71
N TYR A 134 0.98 12.58 -15.67
CA TYR A 134 1.34 13.25 -14.41
C TYR A 134 0.13 13.98 -13.82
N ALA A 135 -0.65 14.64 -14.66
CA ALA A 135 -1.87 15.32 -14.25
C ALA A 135 -2.94 14.33 -13.77
N LEU A 136 -3.11 13.19 -14.45
CA LEU A 136 -4.09 12.16 -14.08
C LEU A 136 -3.84 11.55 -12.69
N VAL A 137 -2.59 11.48 -12.23
CA VAL A 137 -2.26 11.03 -10.86
C VAL A 137 -2.87 11.97 -9.80
N CYS A 138 -3.04 13.25 -10.13
CA CYS A 138 -3.52 14.28 -9.20
C CYS A 138 -5.06 14.36 -9.16
N PHE A 139 -5.77 14.01 -10.25
CA PHE A 139 -7.21 14.27 -10.40
C PHE A 139 -8.17 13.21 -9.78
N SER A 140 -7.73 12.41 -8.82
CA SER A 140 -8.58 11.37 -8.23
C SER A 140 -9.39 11.90 -7.04
N ARG A 141 -10.67 12.27 -7.28
CA ARG A 141 -11.64 12.61 -6.22
C ARG A 141 -11.70 11.55 -5.11
N ARG A 142 -11.52 10.29 -5.49
CA ARG A 142 -11.56 9.15 -4.58
C ARG A 142 -10.34 9.13 -3.66
N THR A 143 -9.14 9.37 -4.20
CA THR A 143 -7.91 9.41 -3.41
C THR A 143 -7.96 10.57 -2.42
N HIS A 144 -8.41 11.76 -2.84
CA HIS A 144 -8.66 12.87 -1.89
C HIS A 144 -9.61 12.47 -0.77
N SER A 145 -10.71 11.81 -1.10
CA SER A 145 -11.71 11.43 -0.11
C SER A 145 -11.20 10.37 0.88
N ILE A 146 -10.39 9.42 0.41
CA ILE A 146 -9.80 8.36 1.25
C ILE A 146 -8.78 8.93 2.23
N PHE A 147 -7.90 9.81 1.75
CA PHE A 147 -6.88 10.43 2.60
C PHE A 147 -7.49 11.51 3.51
N LEU A 148 -8.17 12.51 2.94
CA LEU A 148 -8.51 13.75 3.65
C LEU A 148 -9.81 13.68 4.46
N LEU A 149 -10.80 12.92 3.97
CA LEU A 149 -12.17 13.00 4.49
C LEU A 149 -12.60 11.76 5.28
N ARG A 150 -11.88 10.66 5.15
CA ARG A 150 -12.19 9.37 5.81
C ARG A 150 -11.07 8.82 6.67
N LEU A 151 -9.85 9.32 6.49
CA LEU A 151 -8.67 8.96 7.27
C LEU A 151 -8.41 7.44 7.29
N PHE A 152 -8.62 6.78 6.14
CA PHE A 152 -8.54 5.32 6.09
C PHE A 152 -7.10 4.79 6.19
N ASN A 153 -6.97 3.62 6.81
CA ASN A 153 -5.70 2.89 6.92
C ASN A 153 -5.03 2.58 5.58
N ASP A 154 -5.81 2.46 4.51
CA ASP A 154 -5.32 2.31 3.13
C ASP A 154 -4.33 3.40 2.73
N ALA A 155 -4.53 4.64 3.19
CA ALA A 155 -3.65 5.76 2.87
C ALA A 155 -2.21 5.47 3.31
N TRP A 156 -2.03 4.94 4.53
CA TRP A 156 -0.73 4.58 5.07
C TRP A 156 -0.12 3.37 4.39
N CYS A 157 -0.92 2.34 4.12
CA CYS A 157 -0.44 1.17 3.39
C CYS A 157 0.08 1.57 1.99
N VAL A 158 -0.72 2.31 1.23
CA VAL A 158 -0.36 2.76 -0.13
C VAL A 158 0.87 3.66 -0.10
N ALA A 159 0.96 4.60 0.85
CA ALA A 159 2.13 5.46 1.02
C ALA A 159 3.41 4.64 1.28
N LEU A 160 3.35 3.66 2.20
CA LEU A 160 4.48 2.81 2.55
C LEU A 160 4.89 1.90 1.38
N VAL A 161 3.94 1.32 0.64
CA VAL A 161 4.28 0.51 -0.54
C VAL A 161 4.96 1.37 -1.60
N HIS A 162 4.45 2.56 -1.90
CA HIS A 162 5.09 3.46 -2.87
C HIS A 162 6.46 3.94 -2.42
N LEU A 163 6.64 4.23 -1.12
CA LEU A 163 7.95 4.54 -0.54
C LEU A 163 8.92 3.37 -0.69
N SER A 164 8.47 2.14 -0.45
CA SER A 164 9.24 0.92 -0.73
C SER A 164 9.67 0.84 -2.19
N VAL A 165 8.74 1.06 -3.14
CA VAL A 165 9.06 1.09 -4.58
C VAL A 165 10.11 2.15 -4.89
N LEU A 166 9.97 3.37 -4.39
CA LEU A 166 10.96 4.43 -4.56
C LEU A 166 12.33 4.00 -4.05
N LEU A 167 12.39 3.47 -2.83
CA LEU A 167 13.63 3.02 -2.20
C LEU A 167 14.30 1.89 -3.00
N MET A 168 13.55 0.84 -3.35
CA MET A 168 14.07 -0.32 -4.05
C MET A 168 14.49 -0.02 -5.49
N VAL A 169 13.62 0.67 -6.24
CA VAL A 169 13.69 0.76 -7.70
C VAL A 169 14.38 2.04 -8.16
N VAL A 170 13.98 3.18 -7.58
CA VAL A 170 14.47 4.50 -8.01
C VAL A 170 15.79 4.81 -7.33
N LEU A 171 15.89 4.55 -6.02
CA LEU A 171 17.07 4.89 -5.21
C LEU A 171 18.06 3.72 -5.06
N GLY A 172 17.63 2.48 -5.31
CA GLY A 172 18.49 1.29 -5.26
C GLY A 172 18.71 0.71 -3.85
N TYR A 173 18.07 1.24 -2.82
CA TYR A 173 18.13 0.78 -1.44
C TYR A 173 17.22 -0.43 -1.19
N ARG A 174 17.51 -1.57 -1.81
CA ARG A 174 16.66 -2.78 -1.78
C ARG A 174 16.33 -3.28 -0.36
N ARG A 175 17.32 -3.31 0.53
CA ARG A 175 17.16 -3.79 1.92
C ARG A 175 16.17 -2.91 2.69
N LEU A 176 16.38 -1.59 2.64
CA LEU A 176 15.50 -0.62 3.29
C LEU A 176 14.10 -0.64 2.67
N GLY A 177 14.00 -0.75 1.35
CA GLY A 177 12.71 -0.95 0.69
C GLY A 177 11.98 -2.19 1.18
N CYS A 178 12.67 -3.32 1.41
CA CYS A 178 12.05 -4.54 1.96
C CYS A 178 11.52 -4.33 3.38
N VAL A 179 12.28 -3.61 4.22
CA VAL A 179 11.84 -3.26 5.57
C VAL A 179 10.59 -2.37 5.51
N VAL A 180 10.58 -1.35 4.65
CA VAL A 180 9.41 -0.47 4.47
C VAL A 180 8.21 -1.22 3.88
N TYR A 181 8.43 -2.14 2.94
CA TYR A 181 7.38 -3.02 2.42
C TYR A 181 6.79 -3.90 3.53
N SER A 182 7.65 -4.43 4.41
CA SER A 182 7.20 -5.18 5.58
C SER A 182 6.33 -4.31 6.49
N LEU A 183 6.71 -3.06 6.75
CA LEU A 183 5.85 -2.13 7.49
C LEU A 183 4.49 -1.94 6.81
N ALA A 184 4.45 -1.82 5.48
CA ALA A 184 3.19 -1.71 4.75
C ALA A 184 2.29 -2.95 4.94
N VAL A 185 2.86 -4.16 4.82
CA VAL A 185 2.15 -5.42 5.11
C VAL A 185 1.65 -5.44 6.55
N GLY A 186 2.48 -4.98 7.49
CA GLY A 186 2.14 -4.88 8.90
C GLY A 186 1.03 -3.86 9.21
N VAL A 187 0.77 -2.92 8.31
CA VAL A 187 -0.30 -1.93 8.42
C VAL A 187 -1.58 -2.45 7.76
N LYS A 188 -1.48 -3.04 6.56
CA LYS A 188 -2.61 -3.64 5.85
C LYS A 188 -2.17 -4.76 4.90
N MET A 189 -2.90 -5.88 4.93
CA MET A 189 -2.57 -7.09 4.17
C MET A 189 -2.65 -6.94 2.64
N ASN A 190 -3.35 -5.94 2.09
CA ASN A 190 -3.44 -5.72 0.64
C ASN A 190 -2.07 -5.44 0.00
N ALA A 191 -1.06 -5.04 0.79
CA ALA A 191 0.32 -4.95 0.33
C ALA A 191 0.83 -6.29 -0.25
N PHE A 192 0.29 -7.45 0.15
CA PHE A 192 0.68 -8.76 -0.41
C PHE A 192 0.48 -8.88 -1.91
N LEU A 193 -0.42 -8.09 -2.51
CA LEU A 193 -0.63 -8.10 -3.96
C LEU A 193 0.62 -7.65 -4.75
N TRP A 194 1.57 -6.98 -4.06
CA TRP A 194 2.86 -6.59 -4.61
C TRP A 194 3.94 -7.68 -4.46
N ALA A 195 3.73 -8.68 -3.59
CA ALA A 195 4.75 -9.65 -3.23
C ALA A 195 5.31 -10.44 -4.43
N PRO A 196 4.49 -10.95 -5.38
CA PRO A 196 5.01 -11.65 -6.56
C PRO A 196 5.90 -10.75 -7.43
N GLY A 197 5.48 -9.50 -7.66
CA GLY A 197 6.26 -8.51 -8.38
C GLY A 197 7.57 -8.19 -7.68
N ILE A 198 7.54 -7.97 -6.36
CA ILE A 198 8.75 -7.70 -5.55
C ILE A 198 9.71 -8.88 -5.61
N PHE A 199 9.21 -10.11 -5.47
CA PHE A 199 10.03 -11.31 -5.58
C PHE A 199 10.75 -11.37 -6.93
N VAL A 200 10.02 -11.18 -8.03
CA VAL A 200 10.62 -11.20 -9.38
C VAL A 200 11.58 -10.03 -9.60
N PHE A 201 11.30 -8.85 -9.06
CA PHE A 201 12.24 -7.73 -9.07
C PHE A 201 13.55 -8.07 -8.33
N LEU A 202 13.45 -8.71 -7.17
CA LEU A 202 14.61 -9.07 -6.33
C LEU A 202 15.43 -10.24 -6.89
N LEU A 203 14.84 -11.15 -7.66
CA LEU A 203 15.57 -12.16 -8.43
C LEU A 203 16.64 -11.52 -9.34
N GLY A 204 16.37 -10.31 -9.83
CA GLY A 204 17.30 -9.55 -10.64
C GLY A 204 17.52 -10.15 -12.05
N PRO A 205 18.56 -9.70 -12.76
CA PRO A 205 18.83 -10.13 -14.13
C PRO A 205 19.25 -11.59 -14.21
N GLY A 206 18.68 -12.30 -15.19
CA GLY A 206 19.14 -13.63 -15.63
C GLY A 206 18.19 -14.79 -15.28
N GLY A 207 16.94 -14.51 -14.96
CA GLY A 207 15.88 -15.52 -14.88
C GLY A 207 15.83 -16.33 -13.58
N LEU A 208 14.87 -17.26 -13.54
CA LEU A 208 14.55 -18.09 -12.39
C LEU A 208 15.42 -19.35 -12.38
N THR A 209 16.41 -19.41 -11.49
CA THR A 209 17.13 -20.64 -11.14
C THR A 209 16.86 -20.98 -9.67
N TRP A 210 16.96 -22.27 -9.31
CA TRP A 210 16.74 -22.72 -7.93
C TRP A 210 17.62 -21.97 -6.92
N GLN A 211 18.91 -21.79 -7.23
CA GLN A 211 19.86 -21.07 -6.38
C GLN A 211 19.42 -19.62 -6.14
N ARG A 212 18.98 -18.91 -7.19
CA ARG A 212 18.54 -17.51 -7.07
C ARG A 212 17.19 -17.37 -6.37
N ALA A 213 16.27 -18.28 -6.66
CA ALA A 213 14.99 -18.34 -5.95
C ALA A 213 15.24 -18.52 -4.45
N PHE A 214 16.10 -19.46 -4.07
CA PHE A 214 16.47 -19.70 -2.68
C PHE A 214 17.16 -18.46 -2.05
N SER A 215 18.16 -17.87 -2.70
CA SER A 215 18.81 -16.65 -2.20
C SER A 215 17.84 -15.48 -2.04
N THR A 216 16.88 -15.34 -2.95
CA THR A 216 15.85 -14.29 -2.89
C THR A 216 14.86 -14.55 -1.75
N LEU A 217 14.46 -15.81 -1.54
CA LEU A 217 13.64 -16.21 -0.39
C LEU A 217 14.35 -15.90 0.93
N CYS A 218 15.64 -16.25 1.07
CA CYS A 218 16.44 -15.89 2.26
C CYS A 218 16.52 -14.36 2.44
N PHE A 219 16.73 -13.61 1.36
CA PHE A 219 16.78 -12.15 1.40
C PHE A 219 15.44 -11.56 1.89
N VAL A 220 14.31 -12.03 1.36
CA VAL A 220 12.98 -11.59 1.80
C VAL A 220 12.69 -12.05 3.24
N ALA A 221 13.06 -13.27 3.63
CA ALA A 221 12.88 -13.76 4.99
C ALA A 221 13.62 -12.88 6.02
N VAL A 222 14.84 -12.45 5.70
CA VAL A 222 15.62 -11.55 6.57
C VAL A 222 15.02 -10.14 6.56
N TRP A 223 14.87 -9.51 5.40
CA TRP A 223 14.55 -8.08 5.34
C TRP A 223 13.06 -7.75 5.42
N CYS A 224 12.17 -8.72 5.15
CA CYS A 224 10.74 -8.57 5.37
C CYS A 224 10.26 -9.35 6.60
N GLY A 225 10.74 -10.58 6.80
CA GLY A 225 10.28 -11.47 7.87
C GLY A 225 10.71 -11.02 9.27
N ILE A 226 11.97 -10.62 9.46
CA ILE A 226 12.44 -10.16 10.78
C ILE A 226 11.64 -8.95 11.29
N PRO A 227 11.42 -7.87 10.50
CA PRO A 227 10.56 -6.78 10.96
C PRO A 227 9.15 -7.24 11.36
N GLN A 228 8.52 -8.18 10.64
CA GLN A 228 7.21 -8.72 11.03
C GLN A 228 7.25 -9.42 12.39
N ILE A 229 8.30 -10.22 12.64
CA ILE A 229 8.48 -10.92 13.91
C ILE A 229 8.69 -9.91 15.04
N LEU A 230 9.54 -8.90 14.83
CA LEU A 230 9.84 -7.89 15.85
C LEU A 230 8.60 -7.05 16.21
N ILE A 231 7.84 -6.62 15.20
CA ILE A 231 6.61 -5.85 15.38
C ILE A 231 5.53 -6.71 16.03
N GLY A 232 5.40 -7.98 15.62
CA GLY A 232 4.43 -8.90 16.20
C GLY A 232 4.84 -9.49 17.55
N LEU A 233 6.06 -9.23 18.03
CA LEU A 233 6.67 -9.97 19.13
C LEU A 233 5.80 -9.99 20.40
N PRO A 234 5.23 -8.86 20.88
CA PRO A 234 4.41 -8.87 22.10
C PRO A 234 3.18 -9.79 21.99
N PHE A 235 2.62 -9.92 20.80
CA PHE A 235 1.43 -10.72 20.52
C PHE A 235 1.80 -12.18 20.25
N LEU A 236 2.92 -12.42 19.57
CA LEU A 236 3.44 -13.76 19.29
C LEU A 236 3.89 -14.50 20.56
N THR A 237 4.40 -13.77 21.57
CA THR A 237 4.85 -14.38 22.83
C THR A 237 3.71 -14.61 23.83
N THR A 238 2.64 -13.83 23.77
CA THR A 238 1.51 -13.91 24.72
C THR A 238 0.32 -14.68 24.14
N HIS A 239 -0.09 -14.35 22.92
CA HIS A 239 -1.28 -14.90 22.25
C HIS A 239 -1.02 -15.17 20.75
N PRO A 240 -0.14 -16.14 20.40
CA PRO A 240 0.27 -16.38 19.01
C PRO A 240 -0.88 -16.81 18.10
N LEU A 241 -1.78 -17.68 18.58
CA LEU A 241 -2.90 -18.17 17.77
C LEU A 241 -3.90 -17.05 17.44
N PRO A 242 -4.40 -16.26 18.43
CA PRO A 242 -5.22 -15.09 18.12
C PRO A 242 -4.55 -14.11 17.15
N TYR A 243 -3.26 -13.82 17.35
CA TYR A 243 -2.52 -12.91 16.49
C TYR A 243 -2.47 -13.42 15.05
N LEU A 244 -1.99 -14.64 14.83
CA LEU A 244 -1.83 -15.22 13.48
C LEU A 244 -3.16 -15.37 12.74
N HIS A 245 -4.25 -15.67 13.46
CA HIS A 245 -5.57 -15.86 12.86
C HIS A 245 -6.22 -14.53 12.46
N LYS A 246 -6.16 -13.51 13.32
CA LYS A 246 -6.86 -12.23 13.09
C LYS A 246 -6.06 -11.20 12.30
N SER A 247 -4.75 -11.10 12.50
CA SER A 247 -3.93 -10.05 11.88
C SER A 247 -3.99 -10.06 10.34
N PHE A 248 -4.18 -11.24 9.73
CA PHE A 248 -4.24 -11.41 8.27
C PHE A 248 -5.58 -11.95 7.76
N GLU A 249 -6.59 -12.08 8.63
CA GLU A 249 -7.94 -12.65 8.44
C GLU A 249 -8.32 -13.04 6.98
N LEU A 250 -7.74 -14.14 6.49
CA LEU A 250 -7.90 -14.59 5.11
C LEU A 250 -9.28 -15.22 4.83
N SER A 251 -10.03 -15.52 5.90
CA SER A 251 -11.36 -16.13 5.83
C SER A 251 -12.47 -15.10 5.60
N ARG A 252 -12.17 -13.79 5.78
CA ARG A 252 -13.18 -12.73 5.74
C ARG A 252 -13.83 -12.61 4.36
N VAL A 253 -15.15 -12.71 4.36
CA VAL A 253 -15.97 -12.32 3.21
C VAL A 253 -16.57 -10.96 3.49
N PHE A 254 -16.29 -9.99 2.63
CA PHE A 254 -16.85 -8.66 2.77
C PHE A 254 -18.28 -8.58 2.23
N PHE A 255 -19.06 -7.64 2.76
CA PHE A 255 -20.46 -7.45 2.40
C PHE A 255 -20.63 -7.09 0.93
N TYR A 256 -21.54 -7.78 0.24
CA TYR A 256 -21.90 -7.51 -1.15
C TYR A 256 -22.40 -6.08 -1.37
N LYS A 257 -23.03 -5.45 -0.37
CA LYS A 257 -23.48 -4.04 -0.44
C LYS A 257 -22.37 -3.06 -0.82
N TRP A 258 -21.13 -3.33 -0.37
CA TRP A 258 -20.02 -2.38 -0.48
C TRP A 258 -18.95 -2.75 -1.51
N THR A 259 -19.14 -3.88 -2.22
CA THR A 259 -18.20 -4.31 -3.25
C THR A 259 -18.36 -3.51 -4.55
N VAL A 260 -17.23 -3.26 -5.21
CA VAL A 260 -17.16 -2.69 -6.56
C VAL A 260 -16.88 -3.78 -7.59
N ASN A 261 -15.83 -4.56 -7.33
CA ASN A 261 -15.49 -5.71 -8.15
C ASN A 261 -16.60 -6.75 -8.10
N PHE A 262 -16.85 -7.38 -9.26
CA PHE A 262 -17.84 -8.44 -9.43
C PHE A 262 -19.27 -8.09 -8.95
N LYS A 263 -19.61 -6.80 -8.83
CA LYS A 263 -20.93 -6.34 -8.38
C LYS A 263 -22.07 -6.75 -9.31
N PHE A 264 -21.76 -7.04 -10.58
CA PHE A 264 -22.72 -7.54 -11.56
C PHE A 264 -23.17 -8.99 -11.30
N LEU A 265 -22.46 -9.74 -10.44
CA LEU A 265 -22.88 -11.08 -10.04
C LEU A 265 -23.99 -11.00 -8.98
N PRO A 266 -24.94 -11.96 -8.96
CA PRO A 266 -25.85 -12.20 -7.85
C PRO A 266 -25.10 -12.35 -6.51
N GLU A 267 -25.74 -11.93 -5.41
CA GLU A 267 -25.12 -11.92 -4.08
C GLU A 267 -24.70 -13.32 -3.61
N ASP A 268 -25.53 -14.33 -3.85
CA ASP A 268 -25.28 -15.73 -3.54
C ASP A 268 -24.03 -16.26 -4.25
N ILE A 269 -23.85 -15.91 -5.53
CA ILE A 269 -22.64 -16.26 -6.29
C ILE A 269 -21.44 -15.46 -5.77
N PHE A 270 -21.63 -14.18 -5.45
CA PHE A 270 -20.54 -13.31 -4.97
C PHE A 270 -19.92 -13.81 -3.66
N VAL A 271 -20.76 -14.22 -2.70
CA VAL A 271 -20.29 -14.70 -1.39
C VAL A 271 -19.82 -16.15 -1.42
N SER A 272 -20.18 -16.91 -2.47
CA SER A 272 -19.86 -18.33 -2.63
C SER A 272 -18.38 -18.65 -2.43
N ARG A 273 -18.08 -19.84 -1.89
CA ARG A 273 -16.69 -20.28 -1.68
C ARG A 273 -16.02 -20.57 -3.02
N GLU A 274 -16.79 -21.11 -3.95
CA GLU A 274 -16.40 -21.52 -5.30
C GLU A 274 -15.83 -20.35 -6.08
N LEU A 275 -16.51 -19.19 -6.07
CA LEU A 275 -15.99 -17.98 -6.71
C LEU A 275 -14.67 -17.52 -6.10
N GLY A 276 -14.51 -17.62 -4.77
CA GLY A 276 -13.25 -17.25 -4.11
C GLY A 276 -12.07 -18.11 -4.54
N ILE A 277 -12.28 -19.42 -4.59
CA ILE A 277 -11.26 -20.37 -5.03
C ILE A 277 -10.94 -20.14 -6.52
N LEU A 278 -11.95 -19.93 -7.37
CA LEU A 278 -11.76 -19.61 -8.77
C LEU A 278 -10.90 -18.35 -8.96
N LEU A 279 -11.26 -17.25 -8.29
CA LEU A 279 -10.51 -15.99 -8.34
C LEU A 279 -9.07 -16.15 -7.86
N LEU A 280 -8.84 -16.92 -6.80
CA LEU A 280 -7.50 -17.21 -6.29
C LEU A 280 -6.67 -17.99 -7.32
N ILE A 281 -7.23 -19.06 -7.89
CA ILE A 281 -6.57 -19.86 -8.93
C ILE A 281 -6.23 -18.98 -10.14
N THR A 282 -7.18 -18.18 -10.61
CA THR A 282 -6.97 -17.26 -11.74
C THR A 282 -5.88 -16.23 -11.41
N THR A 283 -5.84 -15.69 -10.20
CA THR A 283 -4.78 -14.76 -9.75
C THR A 283 -3.40 -15.40 -9.85
N ILE A 284 -3.24 -16.62 -9.30
CA ILE A 284 -1.97 -17.35 -9.33
C ILE A 284 -1.57 -17.70 -10.77
N MET A 285 -2.52 -18.15 -11.59
CA MET A 285 -2.28 -18.44 -13.01
C MET A 285 -1.85 -17.20 -13.79
N LEU A 286 -2.49 -16.06 -13.57
CA LEU A 286 -2.12 -14.80 -14.21
C LEU A 286 -0.75 -14.32 -13.75
N TRP A 287 -0.42 -14.39 -12.46
CA TRP A 287 0.92 -14.08 -11.98
C TRP A 287 1.98 -15.01 -12.58
N ALA A 288 1.72 -16.32 -12.65
CA ALA A 288 2.65 -17.27 -13.26
C ALA A 288 2.82 -17.00 -14.77
N TRP A 289 1.72 -16.72 -15.49
CA TRP A 289 1.75 -16.40 -16.91
C TRP A 289 2.49 -15.08 -17.17
N PHE A 290 2.19 -14.02 -16.43
CA PHE A 290 2.92 -12.74 -16.52
C PHE A 290 4.37 -12.93 -16.16
N ALA A 291 4.68 -13.68 -15.09
CA ALA A 291 6.05 -14.00 -14.71
C ALA A 291 6.80 -14.68 -15.86
N HIS A 292 6.21 -15.71 -16.46
CA HIS A 292 6.83 -16.48 -17.53
C HIS A 292 6.86 -15.77 -18.88
N ARG A 293 5.95 -14.83 -19.19
CA ARG A 293 5.87 -14.22 -20.53
C ARG A 293 6.35 -12.77 -20.59
N ARG A 294 6.22 -12.02 -19.50
CA ARG A 294 6.36 -10.56 -19.48
C ARG A 294 7.35 -10.08 -18.44
N TRP A 295 7.35 -10.68 -17.26
CA TRP A 295 8.41 -10.52 -16.29
C TRP A 295 9.54 -11.43 -16.81
N LEU A 296 10.08 -12.43 -16.12
CA LEU A 296 11.27 -13.24 -16.48
C LEU A 296 11.95 -13.15 -17.87
N PRO A 297 11.33 -13.42 -19.06
CA PRO A 297 12.06 -13.52 -20.34
C PRO A 297 12.39 -12.21 -21.02
N THR A 298 11.63 -11.15 -20.76
CA THR A 298 11.98 -9.86 -21.35
C THR A 298 13.24 -9.34 -20.66
N TRP A 299 13.94 -8.39 -21.26
CA TRP A 299 15.12 -7.72 -20.71
C TRP A 299 14.87 -7.13 -19.30
N LEU A 300 14.76 -7.93 -18.25
CA LEU A 300 13.99 -7.63 -17.04
C LEU A 300 14.59 -6.65 -16.04
N LEU A 301 15.62 -5.96 -16.49
CA LEU A 301 16.08 -4.71 -15.91
C LEU A 301 15.59 -3.47 -16.68
N GLN A 302 14.72 -3.61 -17.69
CA GLN A 302 14.27 -2.47 -18.48
C GLN A 302 13.07 -1.73 -17.87
N ASP A 303 12.11 -2.36 -17.18
CA ASP A 303 11.10 -1.59 -16.41
C ASP A 303 10.64 -2.30 -15.13
N PRO A 304 11.42 -2.17 -14.03
CA PRO A 304 11.05 -2.75 -12.74
C PRO A 304 9.72 -2.23 -12.19
N LEU A 305 9.27 -1.02 -12.57
CA LEU A 305 7.99 -0.49 -12.11
C LEU A 305 6.84 -1.28 -12.75
N LEU A 306 6.92 -1.59 -14.04
CA LEU A 306 5.90 -2.42 -14.70
C LEU A 306 5.67 -3.75 -13.99
N VAL A 307 6.73 -4.42 -13.52
CA VAL A 307 6.63 -5.69 -12.78
C VAL A 307 5.83 -5.51 -11.48
N LEU A 308 6.19 -4.50 -10.68
CA LEU A 308 5.55 -4.24 -9.39
C LEU A 308 4.08 -3.82 -9.55
N TYR A 309 3.80 -2.86 -10.42
CA TYR A 309 2.44 -2.35 -10.62
C TYR A 309 1.53 -3.37 -11.32
N SER A 310 2.04 -4.19 -12.24
CA SER A 310 1.23 -5.25 -12.86
C SER A 310 0.91 -6.39 -11.89
N SER A 311 1.83 -6.74 -10.98
CA SER A 311 1.55 -7.67 -9.88
C SER A 311 0.35 -7.21 -9.05
N ASN A 312 0.41 -5.95 -8.58
CA ASN A 312 -0.67 -5.34 -7.81
C ASN A 312 -1.98 -5.27 -8.61
N PHE A 313 -1.92 -4.84 -9.88
CA PHE A 313 -3.09 -4.72 -10.74
C PHE A 313 -3.80 -6.07 -10.95
N ILE A 314 -3.06 -7.15 -11.21
CA ILE A 314 -3.64 -8.50 -11.33
C ILE A 314 -4.35 -8.88 -10.03
N GLY A 315 -3.70 -8.66 -8.89
CA GLY A 315 -4.29 -8.90 -7.58
C GLY A 315 -5.57 -8.10 -7.35
N ILE A 316 -5.56 -6.82 -7.68
CA ILE A 316 -6.71 -5.92 -7.57
C ILE A 316 -7.85 -6.39 -8.48
N ALA A 317 -7.57 -6.67 -9.75
CA ALA A 317 -8.58 -7.08 -10.72
C ALA A 317 -9.26 -8.38 -10.32
N MET A 318 -8.52 -9.31 -9.72
CA MET A 318 -9.04 -10.63 -9.33
C MET A 318 -9.52 -10.68 -7.86
N SER A 319 -9.35 -9.62 -7.08
CA SER A 319 -9.88 -9.58 -5.71
C SER A 319 -11.40 -9.56 -5.76
N ARG A 320 -12.04 -10.52 -5.06
CA ARG A 320 -13.50 -10.67 -4.98
C ARG A 320 -14.17 -9.37 -4.62
N THR A 321 -13.71 -8.78 -3.53
CA THR A 321 -14.17 -7.49 -3.06
C THR A 321 -13.00 -6.55 -3.05
N ILE A 322 -13.27 -5.39 -3.59
CA ILE A 322 -12.48 -4.21 -3.37
C ILE A 322 -13.49 -3.19 -2.93
N HIS A 323 -13.41 -2.81 -1.66
CA HIS A 323 -14.04 -1.58 -1.23
C HIS A 323 -13.44 -0.44 -2.04
N TYR A 324 -14.19 0.65 -2.20
CA TYR A 324 -13.69 1.84 -2.91
C TYR A 324 -12.29 2.31 -2.45
N GLN A 325 -11.87 1.93 -1.24
CA GLN A 325 -10.58 2.17 -0.61
C GLN A 325 -9.33 1.64 -1.36
N PHE A 326 -9.43 0.55 -2.14
CA PHE A 326 -8.23 -0.11 -2.71
C PHE A 326 -7.83 0.35 -4.12
N TYR A 327 -8.45 1.42 -4.66
CA TYR A 327 -8.12 1.99 -5.98
C TYR A 327 -7.20 3.23 -5.90
N CYS A 328 -6.62 3.52 -4.73
CA CYS A 328 -5.73 4.67 -4.54
C CYS A 328 -4.34 4.43 -5.14
#